data_AF-A0A1J4X012-F1
#
_entry.id   AF-A0A1J4X012-F1
#
_cell.length_a   1.000
_cell.length_b   1.000
_cell.length_c   1.000
_cell.angle_alpha   90.00
_cell.angle_beta   90.00
_cell.angle_gamma   90.00
#
_symmetry.space_group_name_H-M   'P 1'
#
loop_
_entity.id
_entity.type
_entity.pdbx_description
1 polymer ?
#
loop_
_entity_poly.entity_id
_entity_poly.type
_entity_poly.pdbx_seq_one_letter_code
_entity_poly.pdbx_strand_id
1 'polypeptide(L)'
;MLPLKEFNYPQDKIEIIKECILSHRGSQNIEPKTLEAQILIEADTLSAFNNLEGLFQTAFTYEKLSRVEAKKSVLNKLENKWKQLRFAESKKVIKPKYEAVMLLLK
;
A
#
# COMPACT_ATOMS: atom_id res chain seq x y z
N MET A 1 10.48 -1.27 -20.30
CA MET A 1 11.00 0.10 -20.46
C MET A 1 9.84 1.05 -20.20
N LEU A 2 10.00 2.08 -19.34
CA LEU A 2 8.90 3.03 -19.08
C LEU A 2 8.66 3.85 -20.36
N PRO A 3 7.42 3.91 -20.89
CA PRO A 3 7.09 4.67 -22.11
C PRO A 3 7.41 6.17 -22.03
N LEU A 4 7.70 6.69 -20.83
CA LEU A 4 7.93 8.11 -20.54
C LEU A 4 9.01 8.76 -21.41
N LYS A 5 10.01 8.01 -21.88
CA LYS A 5 11.02 8.55 -22.80
C LYS A 5 10.43 8.94 -24.16
N GLU A 6 9.43 8.20 -24.63
CA GLU A 6 8.72 8.50 -25.89
C GLU A 6 7.87 9.77 -25.78
N PHE A 7 7.50 10.15 -24.56
CA PHE A 7 6.78 11.38 -24.24
C PHE A 7 7.71 12.55 -23.85
N ASN A 8 9.02 12.44 -24.09
CA ASN A 8 10.01 13.47 -23.76
C ASN A 8 10.01 13.90 -22.28
N TYR A 9 9.72 12.98 -21.36
CA TYR A 9 9.80 13.27 -19.94
C TYR A 9 11.26 13.48 -19.50
N PRO A 10 11.54 14.45 -18.60
CA PRO A 10 12.88 14.65 -18.07
C PRO A 10 13.45 13.40 -17.40
N GLN A 11 14.74 13.11 -17.66
CA GLN A 11 15.38 11.87 -17.21
C GLN A 11 15.44 11.76 -15.68
N ASP A 12 15.63 12.87 -14.98
CA ASP A 12 15.58 12.96 -13.51
C ASP A 12 14.21 12.55 -12.95
N LYS A 13 13.12 13.02 -13.58
CA LYS A 13 11.76 12.64 -13.20
C LYS A 13 11.46 11.16 -13.46
N ILE A 14 11.97 10.62 -14.57
CA ILE A 14 11.83 9.19 -14.87
C ILE A 14 12.47 8.33 -13.78
N GLU A 15 13.65 8.71 -13.28
CA GLU A 15 14.31 7.95 -12.21
C GLU A 15 13.55 8.04 -10.88
N ILE A 16 12.98 9.20 -10.53
CA ILE A 16 12.09 9.32 -9.35
C ILE A 16 10.86 8.40 -9.52
N ILE A 17 10.22 8.39 -10.69
CA ILE A 17 9.05 7.55 -10.95
C ILE A 17 9.42 6.06 -10.85
N LYS A 18 10.57 5.64 -11.37
CA LYS A 18 11.05 4.27 -11.20
C LYS A 18 11.22 3.91 -9.72
N GLU A 19 11.85 4.79 -8.95
CA GLU A 19 12.02 4.59 -7.51
C GLU A 19 10.67 4.44 -6.80
N CYS A 20 9.70 5.30 -7.12
CA CYS A 20 8.31 5.19 -6.62
C CYS A 20 7.68 3.83 -6.98
N ILE A 21 7.77 3.40 -8.24
CA ILE A 21 7.19 2.14 -8.72
C ILE A 21 7.84 0.93 -8.04
N LEU A 22 9.16 0.97 -7.83
CA LEU A 22 9.89 -0.13 -7.20
C LEU A 22 9.63 -0.20 -5.69
N SER A 23 9.66 0.94 -5.00
CA SER A 23 9.57 1.00 -3.54
C SER A 23 8.15 0.91 -2.98
N HIS A 24 7.11 1.34 -3.72
CA HIS A 24 5.75 1.36 -3.16
C HIS A 24 5.17 -0.02 -2.84
N ARG A 25 5.67 -1.09 -3.48
CA ARG A 25 5.19 -2.45 -3.25
C ARG A 25 5.64 -2.95 -1.87
N GLY A 26 4.73 -2.85 -0.89
CA GLY A 26 5.00 -3.27 0.48
C GLY A 26 5.38 -4.74 0.67
N SER A 27 5.06 -5.62 -0.28
CA SER A 27 5.51 -7.02 -0.25
C SER A 27 7.01 -7.20 -0.47
N GLN A 28 7.69 -6.22 -1.06
CA GLN A 28 9.13 -6.30 -1.39
C GLN A 28 10.03 -5.68 -0.33
N ASN A 29 9.43 -5.00 0.66
CA ASN A 29 10.15 -4.33 1.76
C ASN A 29 11.32 -3.45 1.30
N ILE A 30 11.11 -2.71 0.21
CA ILE A 30 12.10 -1.80 -0.36
C ILE A 30 11.92 -0.43 0.32
N GLU A 31 12.99 0.05 0.95
CA GLU A 31 13.02 1.37 1.58
C GLU A 31 12.99 2.48 0.51
N PRO A 32 12.07 3.46 0.61
CA PRO A 32 11.99 4.57 -0.34
C PRO A 32 13.17 5.52 -0.16
N LYS A 33 13.83 5.88 -1.25
CA LYS A 33 14.97 6.82 -1.23
C LYS A 33 14.58 8.28 -1.45
N THR A 34 13.35 8.54 -1.89
CA THR A 34 12.86 9.88 -2.21
C THR A 34 11.60 10.23 -1.42
N LEU A 35 11.36 11.53 -1.24
CA LEU A 35 10.15 12.02 -0.59
C LEU A 35 8.90 11.64 -1.40
N GLU A 36 8.98 11.70 -2.74
CA GLU A 36 7.90 11.32 -3.63
C GLU A 36 7.52 9.83 -3.48
N ALA A 37 8.52 8.96 -3.33
CA ALA A 37 8.29 7.54 -3.09
C ALA A 37 7.61 7.32 -1.74
N GLN A 38 8.05 8.03 -0.69
CA GLN A 38 7.38 7.98 0.61
C GLN A 38 5.93 8.48 0.53
N ILE A 39 5.68 9.61 -0.13
CA ILE A 39 4.33 10.16 -0.33
C ILE A 39 3.44 9.15 -1.06
N LEU A 40 3.97 8.48 -2.10
CA LEU A 40 3.21 7.45 -2.82
C LEU A 40 2.88 6.25 -1.93
N ILE A 41 3.84 5.77 -1.14
CA ILE A 41 3.62 4.69 -0.17
C ILE A 41 2.53 5.06 0.83
N GLU A 42 2.55 6.29 1.35
CA GLU A 42 1.55 6.81 2.28
C GLU A 42 0.16 6.80 1.62
N ALA A 43 0.04 7.37 0.42
CA ALA A 43 -1.23 7.43 -0.31
C ALA A 43 -1.81 6.04 -0.61
N ASP A 44 -0.98 5.11 -1.10
CA ASP A 44 -1.35 3.71 -1.36
C ASP A 44 -1.72 2.95 -0.07
N THR A 45 -1.10 3.31 1.04
CA THR A 45 -1.43 2.75 2.35
C THR A 45 -2.77 3.25 2.85
N LEU A 46 -3.03 4.56 2.78
CA LEU A 46 -4.28 5.16 3.20
C LEU A 46 -5.47 4.65 2.37
N SER A 47 -5.29 4.46 1.06
CA SER A 47 -6.34 3.96 0.16
C SER A 47 -6.75 2.51 0.49
N ALA A 48 -5.81 1.67 0.94
CA ALA A 48 -6.09 0.28 1.30
C ALA A 48 -7.13 0.16 2.44
N PHE A 49 -7.11 1.09 3.40
CA PHE A 49 -8.09 1.13 4.49
C PHE A 49 -9.47 1.66 4.07
N ASN A 50 -9.59 2.24 2.88
CA ASN A 50 -10.87 2.66 2.30
C ASN A 50 -11.50 1.58 1.41
N ASN A 51 -10.80 0.48 1.15
CA ASN A 51 -11.21 -0.56 0.21
C ASN A 51 -11.13 -1.95 0.87
N LEU A 52 -11.72 -2.09 2.06
CA LEU A 52 -11.68 -3.32 2.83
C LEU A 52 -12.38 -4.47 2.07
N GLU A 53 -13.50 -4.15 1.44
CA GLU A 53 -14.29 -5.04 0.60
C GLU A 53 -13.50 -5.56 -0.60
N GLY A 54 -12.73 -4.71 -1.28
CA GLY A 54 -11.89 -5.13 -2.40
C GLY A 54 -10.73 -6.03 -1.97
N LEU A 55 -10.20 -5.83 -0.74
CA LEU A 55 -9.19 -6.74 -0.18
C LEU A 55 -9.77 -8.14 0.07
N PHE A 56 -10.98 -8.24 0.60
CA PHE A 56 -11.67 -9.52 0.77
C PHE A 56 -12.05 -10.14 -0.58
N GLN A 57 -12.56 -9.36 -1.53
CA GLN A 57 -12.84 -9.84 -2.89
C GLN A 57 -11.56 -10.44 -3.50
N THR A 58 -10.41 -9.78 -3.31
CA THR A 58 -9.14 -10.30 -3.82
C THR A 58 -8.77 -11.64 -3.19
N ALA A 59 -8.87 -11.74 -1.87
CA ALA A 59 -8.59 -12.97 -1.13
C ALA A 59 -9.51 -14.13 -1.56
N PHE A 60 -10.81 -13.86 -1.75
CA PHE A 60 -11.77 -14.90 -2.10
C PHE A 60 -11.73 -15.29 -3.57
N THR A 61 -11.70 -14.31 -4.47
CA THR A 61 -11.91 -14.55 -5.90
C THR A 61 -10.61 -14.86 -6.62
N TYR A 62 -9.54 -14.12 -6.33
CA TYR A 62 -8.27 -14.26 -7.05
C TYR A 62 -7.30 -15.19 -6.34
N GLU A 63 -7.23 -15.11 -5.01
CA GLU A 63 -6.35 -15.96 -4.20
C GLU A 63 -7.02 -17.30 -3.79
N LYS A 64 -8.34 -17.43 -3.99
CA LYS A 64 -9.16 -18.63 -3.69
C LYS A 64 -9.03 -19.11 -2.23
N LEU A 65 -8.87 -18.18 -1.31
CA LEU A 65 -8.70 -18.48 0.11
C LEU A 65 -10.04 -18.83 0.77
N SER A 66 -10.00 -19.71 1.77
CA SER A 66 -11.15 -19.94 2.66
C SER A 66 -11.46 -18.70 3.50
N ARG A 67 -12.61 -18.68 4.17
CA ARG A 67 -12.99 -17.58 5.08
C ARG A 67 -11.93 -17.26 6.13
N VAL A 68 -11.34 -18.30 6.73
CA VAL A 68 -10.34 -18.15 7.80
C VAL A 68 -9.04 -17.60 7.23
N GLU A 69 -8.60 -18.14 6.09
CA GLU A 69 -7.39 -17.69 5.40
C GLU A 69 -7.51 -16.27 4.86
N ALA A 70 -8.67 -15.92 4.28
CA ALA A 70 -8.95 -14.58 3.80
C ALA A 70 -8.94 -13.55 4.94
N LYS A 71 -9.60 -13.85 6.08
CA LYS A 71 -9.54 -13.01 7.29
C LYS A 71 -8.08 -12.76 7.70
N LYS A 72 -7.27 -13.82 7.77
CA LYS A 72 -5.85 -13.74 8.14
C LYS A 72 -5.02 -12.95 7.11
N SER A 73 -5.26 -13.18 5.82
CA SER A 73 -4.58 -12.48 4.71
C SER A 73 -4.85 -10.98 4.76
N VAL A 74 -6.12 -10.59 4.86
CA VAL A 74 -6.54 -9.18 4.95
C VAL A 74 -5.99 -8.52 6.22
N LEU A 75 -6.07 -9.18 7.38
CA LEU A 75 -5.53 -8.66 8.63
C LEU A 75 -4.01 -8.40 8.51
N ASN A 76 -3.24 -9.39 8.07
CA ASN A 76 -1.80 -9.27 7.89
C ASN A 76 -1.44 -8.14 6.91
N LYS A 77 -2.19 -8.03 5.81
CA LYS A 77 -1.97 -6.99 4.80
C LYS A 77 -2.18 -5.59 5.40
N LEU A 78 -3.25 -5.39 6.17
CA LEU A 78 -3.54 -4.10 6.81
C LEU A 78 -2.59 -3.77 7.97
N GLU A 79 -2.13 -4.77 8.72
CA GLU A 79 -1.06 -4.58 9.71
C GLU A 79 0.27 -4.17 9.06
N ASN A 80 0.63 -4.79 7.94
CA ASN A 80 1.83 -4.42 7.20
C ASN A 80 1.71 -3.01 6.64
N LYS A 81 0.56 -2.67 6.04
CA LYS A 81 0.23 -1.32 5.58
C LYS A 81 0.41 -0.28 6.70
N TRP A 82 -0.15 -0.52 7.88
CA TRP A 82 0.03 0.37 9.03
C TRP A 82 1.52 0.62 9.39
N LYS A 83 2.35 -0.44 9.33
CA LYS A 83 3.79 -0.33 9.61
C LYS A 83 4.55 0.50 8.56
N GLN A 84 4.03 0.62 7.33
CA GLN A 84 4.68 1.40 6.26
C GLN A 84 4.52 2.92 6.44
N LEU A 85 3.55 3.36 7.24
CA LEU A 85 3.34 4.79 7.51
C LEU A 85 4.51 5.36 8.31
N ARG A 86 5.10 6.45 7.81
CA ARG A 86 6.17 7.21 8.46
C ARG A 86 5.68 8.57 8.93
N PHE A 87 4.73 9.19 8.23
CA PHE A 87 4.19 10.49 8.64
C PHE A 87 3.21 10.35 9.81
N ALA A 88 3.37 11.23 10.81
CA ALA A 88 2.52 11.24 12.00
C ALA A 88 1.07 11.59 11.63
N GLU A 89 0.90 12.50 10.67
CA GLU A 89 -0.38 12.95 10.13
C GLU A 89 -1.13 11.79 9.49
N SER A 90 -0.48 11.00 8.63
CA SER A 90 -1.12 9.83 8.01
C SER A 90 -1.58 8.82 9.05
N LYS A 91 -0.74 8.53 10.06
CA LYS A 91 -1.11 7.65 11.17
C LYS A 91 -2.32 8.21 11.92
N LYS A 92 -2.34 9.50 12.24
CA LYS A 92 -3.46 10.15 12.92
C LYS A 92 -4.76 10.03 12.12
N VAL A 93 -4.71 10.30 10.82
CA VAL A 93 -5.88 10.25 9.92
C VAL A 93 -6.45 8.84 9.82
N ILE A 94 -5.61 7.81 9.72
CA ILE A 94 -6.07 6.44 9.47
C ILE A 94 -6.27 5.59 10.72
N LYS A 95 -5.74 6.02 11.87
CA LYS A 95 -5.83 5.30 13.14
C LYS A 95 -7.24 4.80 13.49
N PRO A 96 -8.33 5.60 13.37
CA PRO A 96 -9.67 5.10 13.70
C PRO A 96 -10.09 3.91 12.83
N LYS A 97 -9.74 3.92 11.54
CA LYS A 97 -10.04 2.82 10.61
C LYS A 97 -9.19 1.61 10.90
N TYR A 98 -7.89 1.82 11.18
CA TYR A 98 -7.00 0.75 11.60
C TYR A 98 -7.53 0.05 12.86
N GLU A 99 -7.87 0.81 13.90
CA GLU A 99 -8.40 0.28 15.17
C GLU A 99 -9.71 -0.48 14.96
N ALA A 100 -10.63 0.04 14.14
CA ALA A 100 -11.87 -0.65 13.82
C ALA A 100 -11.62 -1.99 13.11
N VAL A 101 -10.73 -2.04 12.12
CA VAL A 101 -10.35 -3.29 11.45
C VAL A 101 -9.73 -4.27 12.44
N MET A 102 -8.80 -3.82 13.29
CA MET A 102 -8.17 -4.70 14.29
C MET A 102 -9.20 -5.23 15.28
N LEU A 103 -10.17 -4.42 15.70
CA LEU A 103 -11.24 -4.84 16.60
C LEU A 103 -12.17 -5.88 15.97
N LEU A 104 -12.52 -5.71 14.69
CA LEU A 104 -13.46 -6.59 13.99
C LEU A 104 -12.82 -7.88 13.47
N LEU A 105 -11.52 -7.83 13.13
CA LEU A 105 -10.81 -8.91 12.44
C LEU A 105 -9.70 -9.57 13.26
N LYS A 106 -9.38 -9.16 14.48
CA LYS A 106 -8.60 -10.00 15.40
C LYS A 106 -9.57 -10.92 16.13
#